data_AF-A0AAU1PXU6-F1
#
_entry.id   AF-A0AAU1PXU6-F1
#
_cell.length_a   1.000
_cell.length_b   1.000
_cell.length_c   1.000
_cell.angle_alpha   90.00
_cell.angle_beta   90.00
_cell.angle_gamma   90.00
#
_symmetry.space_group_name_H-M   'P 1'
#
loop_
_entity.id
_entity.type
_entity.pdbx_description
1 polymer ?
#
loop_
_entity_poly.entity_id
_entity_poly.type
_entity_poly.pdbx_seq_one_letter_code
_entity_poly.pdbx_strand_id
1 'polypeptide(L)'
;MTSSPEKQWWVIFHEPTPASQEIVAVEPPPVGNEAQHERCDQMAAAGHQAYIITAPDEGTAGDIALRIWAEQLVSSPERLAAANAYIAANQSTN
;
A
#
# COMPACT_ATOMS: atom_id res chain seq x y z
N MET A 1 2.89 -30.75 4.20
CA MET A 1 3.29 -29.37 3.81
C MET A 1 3.20 -28.52 5.06
N THR A 2 4.33 -28.08 5.60
CA THR A 2 4.35 -27.13 6.73
C THR A 2 4.18 -25.74 6.14
N SER A 3 3.04 -25.08 6.35
CA SER A 3 2.91 -23.67 6.02
C SER A 3 3.91 -22.89 6.88
N SER A 4 4.64 -21.95 6.27
CA SER A 4 5.42 -21.00 7.06
C SER A 4 4.48 -20.29 8.05
N PRO A 5 4.91 -20.05 9.30
CA PRO A 5 4.08 -19.33 10.26
C PRO A 5 3.78 -17.94 9.69
N GLU A 6 2.50 -17.56 9.72
CA GLU A 6 2.08 -16.25 9.29
C GLU A 6 2.72 -15.17 10.18
N LYS A 7 3.23 -14.10 9.57
CA LYS A 7 3.84 -12.96 10.24
C LYS A 7 3.14 -11.69 9.80
N GLN A 8 3.17 -10.68 10.66
CA GLN A 8 2.73 -9.34 10.29
C GLN A 8 3.84 -8.60 9.56
N TRP A 9 3.44 -7.89 8.51
CA TRP A 9 4.29 -7.06 7.67
C TRP A 9 3.64 -5.68 7.53
N TRP A 10 4.45 -4.65 7.61
CA TRP A 10 4.11 -3.30 7.20
C TRP A 10 4.44 -3.15 5.73
N VAL A 11 3.42 -3.09 4.88
CA VAL A 11 3.58 -2.78 3.45
C VAL A 11 3.42 -1.28 3.29
N ILE A 12 4.55 -0.59 3.15
CA ILE A 12 4.63 0.86 2.99
C ILE A 12 4.44 1.19 1.51
N PHE A 13 3.51 2.09 1.23
CA PHE A 13 3.13 2.48 -0.12
C PHE A 13 2.95 4.00 -0.25
N HIS A 14 2.95 4.43 -1.50
CA HIS A 14 2.65 5.79 -1.91
C HIS A 14 1.69 5.75 -3.11
N GLU A 15 0.68 6.62 -3.12
CA GLU A 15 -0.24 6.79 -4.24
C GLU A 15 0.09 8.11 -4.97
N PRO A 16 1.04 8.10 -5.94
CA PRO A 16 1.44 9.34 -6.62
C PRO A 16 0.32 9.91 -7.50
N THR A 17 -0.65 9.07 -7.90
CA THR A 17 -1.82 9.47 -8.66
C THR A 17 -3.04 8.69 -8.18
N PRO A 18 -4.27 9.18 -8.45
CA PRO A 18 -5.48 8.42 -8.13
C PRO A 18 -5.59 7.07 -8.85
N ALA A 19 -4.80 6.84 -9.90
CA ALA A 19 -4.84 5.65 -10.74
C ALA A 19 -3.64 4.70 -10.52
N SER A 20 -2.76 4.98 -9.55
CA SER A 20 -1.57 4.18 -9.31
C SER A 20 -1.17 4.12 -7.84
N GLN A 21 -0.63 2.97 -7.43
CA GLN A 21 0.02 2.77 -6.15
C GLN A 21 1.39 2.14 -6.37
N GLU A 22 2.37 2.61 -5.61
CA GLU A 22 3.72 2.07 -5.58
C GLU A 22 4.01 1.54 -4.18
N ILE A 23 4.48 0.30 -4.09
CA ILE A 23 5.04 -0.23 -2.84
C ILE A 23 6.46 0.30 -2.71
N VAL A 24 6.72 1.01 -1.62
CA VAL A 24 8.01 1.62 -1.30
C VAL A 24 8.89 0.65 -0.52
N ALA A 25 8.30 -0.07 0.43
CA ALA A 25 9.00 -1.05 1.25
C ALA A 25 8.01 -2.06 1.85
N VAL A 26 8.50 -3.25 2.16
CA VAL A 26 7.77 -4.21 2.98
C VAL A 26 8.69 -4.64 4.10
N GLU A 27 8.32 -4.32 5.33
CA GLU A 27 9.19 -4.53 6.50
C GLU A 27 8.42 -5.13 7.67
N PRO A 28 9.10 -5.82 8.61
CA PRO A 28 8.46 -6.19 9.87
C PRO A 28 7.96 -4.95 10.62
N PRO A 29 6.88 -5.05 11.42
CA PRO A 29 6.44 -3.95 12.26
C PRO A 29 7.55 -3.53 13.24
N PRO A 30 7.71 -2.22 13.51
CA PRO A 30 8.65 -1.75 14.52
C PRO A 30 8.31 -2.34 15.90
N VAL A 31 9.35 -2.68 16.66
CA VAL A 31 9.20 -3.27 18.00
C VAL A 31 9.15 -2.16 19.05
N GLY A 32 7.97 -1.97 19.64
CA GLY A 32 7.73 -1.02 20.72
C GLY A 32 7.04 0.26 20.27
N ASN A 33 6.27 0.86 21.19
CA ASN A 33 5.38 1.98 20.87
C ASN A 33 6.12 3.23 20.38
N GLU A 34 7.30 3.53 20.93
CA GLU A 34 8.10 4.70 20.54
C GLU A 34 8.66 4.55 19.13
N ALA A 35 9.22 3.39 18.80
CA ALA A 35 9.69 3.08 17.44
C ALA A 35 8.53 3.08 16.43
N GLN A 36 7.35 2.62 16.83
CA GLN A 36 6.15 2.68 16.01
C GLN A 36 5.72 4.13 15.73
N HIS A 37 5.73 4.98 16.74
CA HIS A 37 5.37 6.39 16.59
C HIS A 37 6.37 7.11 15.68
N GLU A 38 7.68 6.94 15.93
CA GLU A 38 8.72 7.53 15.10
C GLU A 38 8.60 7.07 13.64
N ARG A 39 8.35 5.78 13.40
CA ARG A 39 8.18 5.25 12.05
C ARG A 39 6.95 5.83 11.35
N CYS A 40 5.84 5.98 12.07
CA CYS A 40 4.64 6.65 11.57
C CYS A 40 4.92 8.11 11.19
N ASP A 41 5.66 8.86 12.03
CA ASP A 41 6.01 10.25 11.75
C ASP A 41 6.92 10.38 10.52
N GLN A 42 7.90 9.49 10.38
CA GLN A 42 8.77 9.44 9.20
C GLN A 42 7.97 9.13 7.91
N MET A 43 7.04 8.19 7.96
CA MET A 43 6.17 7.88 6.82
C MET A 43 5.27 9.06 6.47
N ALA A 44 4.64 9.69 7.46
CA ALA A 44 3.79 10.86 7.24
C ALA A 44 4.58 12.03 6.63
N ALA A 45 5.80 12.28 7.11
CA ALA A 45 6.69 13.30 6.57
C ALA A 45 7.10 13.02 5.10
N ALA A 46 7.17 11.75 4.72
CA ALA A 46 7.47 11.32 3.34
C ALA A 46 6.22 11.20 2.44
N GLY A 47 5.00 11.43 2.97
CA GLY A 47 3.76 11.22 2.22
C GLY A 47 3.44 9.73 1.97
N HIS A 48 4.03 8.84 2.75
CA HIS A 48 3.81 7.39 2.67
C HIS A 48 2.72 6.93 3.64
N GLN A 49 2.11 5.80 3.32
CA GLN A 49 1.13 5.10 4.14
C GLN A 49 1.55 3.63 4.30
N ALA A 50 0.93 2.91 5.23
CA ALA A 50 1.24 1.49 5.42
C ALA A 50 -0.02 0.64 5.63
N TYR A 51 -0.05 -0.54 5.02
CA TYR A 51 -0.96 -1.62 5.36
C TYR A 51 -0.29 -2.58 6.35
N ILE A 52 -1.06 -3.09 7.31
CA ILE A 52 -0.63 -4.20 8.17
C ILE A 52 -1.19 -5.49 7.58
N ILE A 53 -0.32 -6.34 7.02
CA ILE A 53 -0.71 -7.56 6.33
C ILE A 53 -0.12 -8.78 7.02
N THR A 54 -0.95 -9.79 7.21
CA THR A 54 -0.52 -11.10 7.70
C THR A 54 -0.18 -11.99 6.51
N ALA A 55 1.07 -12.43 6.40
CA ALA A 55 1.58 -13.23 5.28
C ALA A 55 2.79 -14.10 5.70
N PRO A 56 3.09 -15.20 4.98
CA PRO A 56 4.24 -16.05 5.27
C PRO A 56 5.61 -15.35 5.02
N ASP A 57 5.66 -14.40 4.10
CA ASP A 57 6.87 -13.69 3.68
C ASP A 57 6.55 -12.30 3.10
N GLU A 58 7.61 -11.51 2.91
CA GLU A 58 7.59 -10.13 2.41
C GLU A 58 6.94 -10.01 1.03
N GLY A 59 7.28 -10.91 0.10
CA GLY A 59 6.76 -10.90 -1.27
C GLY A 59 5.25 -11.15 -1.28
N THR A 60 4.81 -12.15 -0.53
CA THR A 60 3.39 -12.48 -0.39
C THR A 60 2.60 -11.32 0.24
N ALA A 61 3.18 -10.60 1.22
CA ALA A 61 2.54 -9.42 1.79
C ALA A 61 2.37 -8.30 0.74
N GLY A 62 3.40 -8.04 -0.05
CA GLY A 62 3.34 -7.06 -1.15
C GLY A 62 2.29 -7.40 -2.20
N ASP A 63 2.22 -8.67 -2.62
CA ASP A 63 1.23 -9.14 -3.58
C ASP A 63 -0.21 -8.99 -3.06
N ILE A 64 -0.43 -9.31 -1.78
CA ILE A 64 -1.74 -9.11 -1.14
C ILE A 64 -2.11 -7.62 -1.11
N ALA A 65 -1.16 -6.73 -0.78
CA ALA A 65 -1.40 -5.29 -0.77
C ALA A 65 -1.83 -4.76 -2.14
N LEU A 66 -1.12 -5.14 -3.19
CA LEU A 66 -1.44 -4.73 -4.57
C LEU A 66 -2.81 -5.24 -5.01
N ARG A 67 -3.13 -6.49 -4.68
CA ARG A 67 -4.45 -7.07 -5.00
C ARG A 67 -5.57 -6.32 -4.29
N ILE A 68 -5.45 -6.07 -2.99
CA ILE A 68 -6.46 -5.33 -2.22
C ILE A 68 -6.63 -3.92 -2.77
N TRP A 69 -5.53 -3.23 -3.10
CA TRP A 69 -5.61 -1.90 -3.68
C TRP A 69 -6.36 -1.90 -5.03
N ALA A 70 -6.04 -2.83 -5.93
CA ALA A 70 -6.72 -2.95 -7.21
C ALA A 70 -8.21 -3.29 -7.06
N GLU A 71 -8.55 -4.15 -6.10
CA GLU A 71 -9.94 -4.45 -5.75
C GLU A 71 -10.66 -3.20 -5.25
N GLN A 72 -10.06 -2.45 -4.33
CA GLN A 72 -10.62 -1.21 -3.78
C GLN A 72 -10.79 -0.11 -4.84
N LEU A 73 -9.85 -0.03 -5.79
CA LEU A 73 -9.93 0.91 -6.90
C LEU A 73 -11.19 0.67 -7.75
N VAL A 74 -11.52 -0.60 -8.03
CA VAL A 74 -12.68 -0.96 -8.86
C VAL A 74 -13.97 -1.01 -8.05
N SER A 75 -13.91 -1.42 -6.78
CA SER A 75 -15.10 -1.58 -5.93
C SER A 75 -15.61 -0.26 -5.35
N SER A 76 -14.78 0.78 -5.30
CA SER A 76 -15.17 2.12 -4.83
C SER A 76 -15.52 3.04 -6.00
N PRO A 77 -16.80 3.44 -6.17
CA PRO A 77 -17.21 4.33 -7.26
C PRO A 77 -16.46 5.66 -7.27
N GLU A 78 -16.13 6.20 -6.10
CA GLU A 78 -15.42 7.48 -5.97
C GLU A 78 -13.96 7.35 -6.40
N ARG A 79 -13.26 6.30 -5.96
CA ARG A 79 -11.87 6.05 -6.37
C ARG A 79 -11.80 5.77 -7.87
N LEU A 80 -12.73 4.97 -8.39
CA LEU A 80 -12.81 4.66 -9.81
C LEU A 80 -13.06 5.93 -10.65
N ALA A 81 -13.98 6.80 -10.21
CA ALA A 81 -14.25 8.07 -10.89
C ALA A 81 -13.03 9.00 -10.89
N ALA A 82 -12.32 9.11 -9.76
CA ALA A 82 -11.10 9.91 -9.66
C ALA A 82 -9.98 9.38 -10.57
N ALA A 83 -9.76 8.06 -10.59
CA ALA A 83 -8.79 7.42 -11.47
C ALA A 83 -9.13 7.63 -12.95
N ASN A 84 -10.39 7.42 -13.33
CA ASN A 84 -10.84 7.64 -14.71
C ASN A 84 -10.69 9.11 -15.14
N ALA A 85 -11.04 10.06 -14.27
CA ALA A 85 -10.87 11.49 -14.55
C ALA A 85 -9.40 11.85 -14.74
N TYR A 86 -8.50 11.33 -13.91
CA TYR A 86 -7.07 11.52 -14.05
C TYR A 86 -6.55 10.94 -15.38
N ILE A 87 -6.95 9.71 -15.72
CA ILE A 87 -6.56 9.06 -16.98
C ILE A 87 -7.05 9.86 -18.19
N ALA A 88 -8.32 10.26 -18.21
CA ALA A 88 -8.89 11.04 -19.32
C ALA A 88 -8.19 12.39 -19.51
N ALA A 89 -7.87 13.09 -18.41
CA ALA A 89 -7.15 14.36 -18.45
C ALA A 89 -5.75 14.21 -19.07
N ASN A 90 -4.99 13.19 -18.66
CA ASN A 90 -3.62 12.97 -19.13
C ASN A 90 -3.53 12.28 -20.50
N GLN A 91 -4.56 11.53 -20.92
CA GLN A 91 -4.66 11.00 -22.29
C GLN A 91 -4.99 12.09 -23.31
N SER A 92 -5.69 13.15 -22.89
CA SER A 92 -6.01 14.30 -23.76
C SER A 92 -4.82 15.24 -24.00
N THR A 93 -3.68 14.99 -23.33
CA THR A 93 -2.47 15.83 -23.41
C THR A 93 -1.36 15.22 -24.28
N ASN A 94 -1.61 14.07 -24.91
CA ASN A 94 -0.74 13.42 -25.91
C ASN A 94 -1.41 13.43 -27.28
#